data_AF-A0AAU7A5N0-F1
#
_entry.id   AF-A0AAU7A5N0-F1
#
_cell.length_a   1.000
_cell.length_b   1.000
_cell.length_c   1.000
_cell.angle_alpha   90.00
_cell.angle_beta   90.00
_cell.angle_gamma   90.00
#
_symmetry.space_group_name_H-M   'P 1'
#
loop_
_entity.id
_entity.type
_entity.pdbx_description
1 polymer ?
#
loop_
_entity_poly.entity_id
_entity_poly.type
_entity_poly.pdbx_seq_one_letter_code
_entity_poly.pdbx_strand_id
1 'polypeptide(L)'
;MNDDVTLQKMERKMFVSFTDWEFDGNVDNAVEAAKGFWPEMKKYGAVNMRATVTGENTIRTMTLWRDPKMLEANIDEIRAAAGSAVGMSVTGGMTGPLAVELD
;
A
#
# COMPACT_ATOMS: atom_id res chain seq x y z
N MET A 1 -10.02 9.19 32.57
CA MET A 1 -10.63 8.33 31.52
C MET A 1 -10.67 9.17 30.26
N ASN A 2 -9.72 9.03 29.32
CA ASN A 2 -9.86 9.53 27.93
C ASN A 2 -8.65 9.15 27.06
N ASP A 3 -7.45 9.03 27.63
CA ASP A 3 -6.25 8.72 26.84
C ASP A 3 -6.22 7.25 26.39
N ASP A 4 -6.60 6.33 27.28
CA ASP A 4 -6.60 4.88 27.02
C ASP A 4 -7.67 4.48 25.98
N VAL A 5 -8.82 5.15 25.98
CA VAL A 5 -9.89 4.95 24.97
C VAL A 5 -9.47 5.54 23.61
N THR A 6 -8.72 6.64 23.61
CA THR A 6 -8.20 7.27 22.39
C THR A 6 -7.08 6.43 21.78
N LEU A 7 -6.18 5.90 22.61
CA LEU A 7 -5.17 4.91 22.21
C LEU A 7 -5.82 3.63 21.69
N GLN A 8 -6.77 3.03 22.40
CA GLN A 8 -7.48 1.83 21.92
C GLN A 8 -8.32 2.06 20.65
N LYS A 9 -8.80 3.29 20.41
CA LYS A 9 -9.44 3.68 19.13
C LYS A 9 -8.41 3.87 18.03
N MET A 10 -7.22 4.38 18.34
CA MET A 10 -6.11 4.50 17.39
C MET A 10 -5.47 3.14 17.07
N GLU A 11 -5.39 2.24 18.03
CA GLU A 11 -4.89 0.85 17.89
C GLU A 11 -5.78 -0.04 17.02
N ARG A 12 -7.03 0.38 16.76
CA ARG A 12 -7.93 -0.29 15.81
C ARG A 12 -8.08 0.43 14.46
N LYS A 13 -7.43 1.58 14.27
CA LYS A 13 -7.48 2.28 12.98
C LYS A 13 -6.55 1.59 12.00
N MET A 14 -7.13 1.06 10.92
CA MET A 14 -6.38 0.62 9.77
C MET A 14 -5.62 1.81 9.17
N PHE A 15 -4.46 1.54 8.59
CA PHE A 15 -3.66 2.53 7.88
C PHE A 15 -3.75 2.29 6.38
N VAL A 16 -3.58 3.35 5.62
CA VAL A 16 -3.57 3.31 4.16
C VAL A 16 -2.21 3.80 3.67
N SER A 17 -1.67 3.11 2.67
CA SER A 17 -0.63 3.67 1.80
C SER A 17 -1.16 3.84 0.38
N PHE A 18 -0.86 4.99 -0.19
CA PHE A 18 -0.92 5.23 -1.62
C PHE A 18 0.50 5.14 -2.15
N THR A 19 0.70 4.39 -3.23
CA THR A 19 1.98 4.34 -3.94
C THR A 19 1.71 4.52 -5.42
N ASP A 20 2.40 5.48 -6.01
CA ASP A 20 2.38 5.77 -7.43
C ASP A 20 3.51 5.00 -8.12
N TRP A 21 3.16 4.34 -9.21
CA TRP A 21 4.05 3.51 -9.96
C TRP A 21 4.07 3.93 -11.43
N GLU A 22 5.24 3.83 -12.03
CA GLU A 22 5.44 3.91 -13.47
C GLU A 22 5.91 2.54 -13.99
N PHE A 23 5.36 2.13 -15.13
CA PHE A 23 5.63 0.85 -15.79
C PHE A 23 5.89 1.06 -17.30
N ASP A 24 6.20 -0.01 -18.02
CA ASP A 24 6.58 0.01 -19.44
C ASP A 24 5.44 0.32 -20.43
N GLY A 25 4.24 0.63 -19.94
CA GLY A 25 3.03 0.85 -20.74
C GLY A 25 2.15 -0.40 -20.91
N ASN A 26 2.55 -1.58 -20.43
CA ASN A 26 1.71 -2.78 -20.42
C ASN A 26 0.99 -2.96 -19.06
N VAL A 27 -0.29 -2.60 -19.01
CA VAL A 27 -1.12 -2.72 -17.79
C VAL A 27 -1.27 -4.16 -17.32
N ASP A 28 -1.34 -5.14 -18.22
CA ASP A 28 -1.48 -6.55 -17.83
C ASP A 28 -0.23 -7.04 -17.08
N ASN A 29 0.96 -6.61 -17.53
CA ASN A 29 2.20 -6.88 -16.81
C ASN A 29 2.18 -6.23 -15.42
N ALA A 30 1.72 -4.98 -15.30
CA ALA A 30 1.60 -4.27 -14.02
C ALA A 30 0.57 -4.94 -13.06
N VAL A 31 -0.47 -5.57 -13.59
CA VAL A 31 -1.44 -6.34 -12.80
C VAL A 31 -0.82 -7.65 -12.31
N GLU A 32 -0.13 -8.40 -13.16
CA GLU A 32 0.54 -9.65 -12.77
C GLU A 32 1.68 -9.39 -11.77
N ALA A 33 2.43 -8.31 -11.97
CA ALA A 33 3.35 -7.74 -11.01
C ALA A 33 2.72 -7.54 -9.62
N ALA A 34 1.59 -6.83 -9.56
CA ALA A 34 0.86 -6.58 -8.32
C ALA A 34 0.43 -7.87 -7.60
N LYS A 35 -0.03 -8.88 -8.35
CA LYS A 35 -0.35 -10.20 -7.79
C LYS A 35 0.91 -10.92 -7.29
N GLY A 36 2.03 -10.76 -7.96
CA GLY A 36 3.32 -11.38 -7.62
C GLY A 36 3.91 -10.88 -6.31
N PHE A 37 3.86 -9.57 -6.01
CA PHE A 37 4.39 -9.03 -4.75
C PHE A 37 3.39 -9.07 -3.58
N TRP A 38 2.10 -9.33 -3.84
CA TRP A 38 1.07 -9.38 -2.79
C TRP A 38 1.38 -10.34 -1.63
N PRO A 39 1.90 -11.56 -1.84
CA PRO A 39 2.30 -12.45 -0.75
C PRO A 39 3.34 -11.83 0.20
N GLU A 40 4.26 -11.02 -0.33
CA GLU A 40 5.29 -10.35 0.47
C GLU A 40 4.66 -9.26 1.34
N MET A 41 3.81 -8.42 0.75
CA MET A 41 3.12 -7.35 1.51
C MET A 41 2.28 -7.90 2.66
N LYS A 42 1.66 -9.07 2.49
CA LYS A 42 0.90 -9.73 3.55
C LYS A 42 1.76 -10.10 4.76
N LYS A 43 3.05 -10.41 4.58
CA LYS A 43 3.98 -10.66 5.70
C LYS A 43 4.16 -9.43 6.60
N TYR A 44 3.99 -8.24 6.02
CA TYR A 44 4.07 -6.95 6.70
C TYR A 44 2.69 -6.41 7.14
N GLY A 45 1.63 -7.24 7.09
CA GLY A 45 0.32 -6.87 7.62
C GLY A 45 -0.61 -6.13 6.65
N ALA A 46 -0.30 -6.14 5.34
CA ALA A 46 -1.24 -5.70 4.31
C ALA A 46 -2.45 -6.65 4.24
N VAL A 47 -3.66 -6.11 4.03
CA VAL A 47 -4.90 -6.90 4.02
C VAL A 47 -5.79 -6.68 2.82
N ASN A 48 -5.70 -5.52 2.19
CA ASN A 48 -6.39 -5.23 0.96
C ASN A 48 -5.50 -4.32 0.11
N MET A 49 -5.46 -4.56 -1.20
CA MET A 49 -4.80 -3.69 -2.15
C MET A 49 -5.71 -3.49 -3.35
N ARG A 50 -5.80 -2.24 -3.81
CA ARG A 50 -6.52 -1.85 -5.02
C ARG A 50 -5.56 -1.09 -5.91
N ALA A 51 -5.44 -1.47 -7.17
CA ALA A 51 -4.63 -0.77 -8.17
C ALA A 51 -5.56 -0.06 -9.15
N THR A 52 -5.26 1.20 -9.48
CA THR A 52 -6.02 2.02 -10.43
C THR A 52 -5.07 2.58 -11.48
N VAL A 53 -5.42 2.47 -12.76
CA VAL A 53 -4.68 3.13 -13.85
C VAL A 53 -4.89 4.64 -13.75
N THR A 54 -3.81 5.41 -13.73
CA THR A 54 -3.83 6.87 -13.56
C THR A 54 -3.31 7.63 -14.77
N GLY A 55 -2.77 6.93 -15.77
CA GLY A 55 -2.27 7.48 -17.01
C GLY A 55 -1.84 6.37 -17.98
N GLU A 56 -1.19 6.75 -19.09
CA GLU A 56 -0.75 5.82 -20.14
C GLU A 56 0.17 4.72 -19.60
N ASN A 57 1.09 5.08 -18.70
CA ASN A 57 2.10 4.20 -18.14
C ASN A 57 2.18 4.29 -16.60
N THR A 58 1.12 4.75 -15.94
CA THR A 58 1.09 4.93 -14.47
C THR A 58 -0.09 4.25 -13.80
N ILE A 59 0.16 3.67 -12.62
CA ILE A 59 -0.89 3.17 -11.72
C ILE A 59 -0.68 3.73 -10.31
N ARG A 60 -1.78 3.85 -9.56
CA ARG A 60 -1.76 4.09 -8.11
C ARG A 60 -2.31 2.88 -7.38
N THR A 61 -1.56 2.36 -6.42
CA THR A 61 -2.04 1.34 -5.47
C THR A 61 -2.50 2.00 -4.18
N MET A 62 -3.70 1.66 -3.71
CA MET A 62 -4.18 1.91 -2.36
C MET A 62 -4.10 0.60 -1.57
N THR A 63 -3.28 0.55 -0.52
CA THR A 63 -3.13 -0.64 0.33
C THR A 63 -3.58 -0.35 1.75
N LEU A 64 -4.42 -1.22 2.31
CA LEU A 64 -4.84 -1.19 3.71
C LEU A 64 -3.93 -2.08 4.55
N TRP A 65 -3.56 -1.59 5.73
CA TRP A 65 -2.63 -2.19 6.67
C TRP A 65 -3.27 -2.30 8.06
N ARG A 66 -3.01 -3.40 8.76
CA ARG A 66 -3.50 -3.60 10.15
C ARG A 66 -2.70 -2.82 11.18
N ASP A 67 -1.42 -2.55 10.91
CA ASP A 67 -0.49 -1.98 11.88
C ASP A 67 0.32 -0.82 11.25
N PRO A 68 0.18 0.42 11.76
CA PRO A 68 0.98 1.55 11.30
C PRO A 68 2.47 1.36 11.50
N LYS A 69 2.91 0.72 12.58
CA LYS A 69 4.33 0.57 12.88
C LYS A 69 5.00 -0.34 11.87
N MET A 70 4.31 -1.41 11.45
CA MET A 70 4.78 -2.30 10.40
C MET A 70 4.83 -1.61 9.04
N LEU A 71 3.86 -0.74 8.74
CA LEU A 71 3.88 0.08 7.53
C LEU A 71 5.07 1.05 7.57
N GLU A 72 5.16 1.92 8.58
CA GLU A 72 6.17 2.98 8.66
C GLU A 72 7.59 2.43 8.69
N ALA A 73 7.82 1.31 9.37
CA ALA A 73 9.15 0.71 9.46
C ALA A 73 9.61 0.04 8.15
N ASN A 74 8.69 -0.37 7.27
CA ASN A 74 9.02 -1.23 6.13
C ASN A 74 8.57 -0.66 4.78
N ILE A 75 7.88 0.48 4.72
CA ILE A 75 7.26 0.97 3.47
C ILE A 75 8.28 1.17 2.34
N ASP A 76 9.47 1.68 2.65
CA ASP A 76 10.50 1.90 1.64
C ASP A 76 11.12 0.57 1.18
N GLU A 77 11.32 -0.39 2.10
CA GLU A 77 11.79 -1.74 1.76
C GLU A 77 10.76 -2.50 0.91
N ILE A 78 9.48 -2.42 1.27
CA ILE A 78 8.38 -3.03 0.52
C ILE A 78 8.29 -2.42 -0.88
N ARG A 79 8.42 -1.10 -0.98
CA ARG A 79 8.42 -0.38 -2.27
C ARG A 79 9.61 -0.78 -3.13
N ALA A 80 10.81 -0.84 -2.57
CA ALA A 80 12.02 -1.25 -3.28
C ALA A 80 11.96 -2.72 -3.72
N ALA A 81 11.51 -3.62 -2.85
CA ALA A 81 11.35 -5.03 -3.14
C ALA A 81 10.28 -5.26 -4.21
N ALA A 82 9.12 -4.62 -4.08
CA ALA A 82 8.05 -4.71 -5.08
C ALA A 82 8.53 -4.15 -6.42
N GLY A 83 9.15 -2.96 -6.45
CA GLY A 83 9.66 -2.36 -7.68
C GLY A 83 10.71 -3.22 -8.38
N SER A 84 11.65 -3.80 -7.61
CA SER A 84 12.69 -4.69 -8.15
C SER A 84 12.12 -6.00 -8.68
N ALA A 85 11.12 -6.58 -8.02
CA ALA A 85 10.51 -7.84 -8.43
C ALA A 85 9.71 -7.72 -9.73
N VAL A 86 9.25 -6.52 -10.06
CA VAL A 86 8.26 -6.32 -11.13
C VAL A 86 8.66 -5.31 -12.20
N GLY A 87 9.87 -4.76 -12.12
CA GLY A 87 10.37 -3.79 -13.09
C GLY A 87 9.59 -2.47 -13.11
N MET A 88 8.91 -2.14 -12.01
CA MET A 88 8.15 -0.91 -11.85
C MET A 88 8.90 0.07 -10.96
N SER A 89 8.81 1.36 -11.28
CA SER A 89 9.44 2.42 -10.49
C SER A 89 8.42 3.14 -9.63
N VAL A 90 8.76 3.41 -8.37
CA VAL A 90 7.93 4.27 -7.50
C VAL A 90 8.19 5.73 -7.85
N THR A 91 7.14 6.47 -8.16
CA THR A 91 7.20 7.91 -8.52
C THR A 91 6.66 8.81 -7.42
N GLY A 92 5.94 8.24 -6.44
CA GLY A 92 5.36 9.00 -5.34
C GLY A 92 4.58 8.12 -4.37
N GLY A 93 4.09 8.74 -3.30
CA GLY A 93 3.21 8.05 -2.36
C GLY A 93 2.82 8.89 -1.16
N MET A 94 1.80 8.41 -0.46
CA MET A 94 1.27 9.02 0.76
C MET A 94 0.88 7.93 1.75
N THR A 95 0.90 8.22 3.04
CA THR A 95 0.42 7.31 4.08
C THR A 95 -0.45 8.06 5.08
N GLY A 96 -1.35 7.36 5.73
CA GLY A 96 -2.17 7.95 6.79
C GLY A 96 -3.19 6.99 7.38
N PRO A 97 -3.79 7.35 8.52
CA PRO A 97 -4.87 6.57 9.11
C PRO A 97 -6.11 6.59 8.20
N LEU A 98 -6.78 5.45 8.07
CA LEU A 98 -8.07 5.36 7.38
C LEU A 98 -9.11 6.19 8.14
N ALA A 99 -9.72 7.17 7.47
CA ALA A 99 -10.70 8.06 8.08
C ALA A 99 -12.11 7.46 8.12
N VAL A 100 -12.53 6.80 7.03
CA VAL A 100 -13.84 6.18 6.87
C VAL A 100 -13.75 5.06 5.82
N GLU A 101 -14.50 3.98 6.01
CA GLU A 101 -14.80 2.93 5.03
C GLU A 101 -16.32 2.80 4.98
N LEU A 102 -16.88 2.79 3.78
CA LEU A 102 -18.33 2.72 3.52
C LEU A 102 -18.60 1.50 2.64
N ASP A 103 -19.73 0.84 2.88
CA ASP A 103 -20.18 -0.35 2.14
C ASP A 103 -20.79 0.00 0.77
#